data_AF-A0A2E7M5C9-F1
#
_entry.id   AF-A0A2E7M5C9-F1
#
_cell.length_a   1.000
_cell.length_b   1.000
_cell.length_c   1.000
_cell.angle_alpha   90.00
_cell.angle_beta   90.00
_cell.angle_gamma   90.00
#
_symmetry.space_group_name_H-M   'P 1'
#
loop_
_entity.id
_entity.type
_entity.pdbx_description
1 polymer ?
#
loop_
_entity_poly.entity_id
_entity_poly.type
_entity_poly.pdbx_seq_one_letter_code
_entity_poly.pdbx_strand_id
1 'polypeptide(L)'
;MNDEPKSAPPAPWVLILAGGRGTRFWPASRRLRPKHVLPLLGAEGETLLQATVDRAGEITSADRVFIITAEEQQSVVVGACEGLAEANIILEPEPRNTAPAIALGLAHLQLRGAGPDDPVIVMPSDAWVADDVVFSQVMSRAVDAAFESEAVVTLGVRPDRPETGYGYLGLGEGVEVSVHGSGHGREVREVTEFREKPSRELAQQYLDSGAWWWNAGIFVFRLGYMAQLMGEVNADLDVGRPLQEAVQGGAMEDLAEQYRCLPDISVDHGVMEQAPSVLTVEANFGWSDLGSWHALAPALEAGPGGCARADLVVAEDAEANIVYAPGKTVALLGVQDLVVVATDDAVLVVPRSRAQDVRVIVEQLADAGEDGLL
;
A
#
# COMPACT_ATOMS: atom_id res chain seq x y z
N MET A 1 21.84 -36.39 -2.58
CA MET A 1 20.66 -35.71 -2.00
C MET A 1 19.53 -35.96 -2.97
N ASN A 2 18.47 -36.61 -2.51
CA ASN A 2 17.28 -36.82 -3.31
C ASN A 2 16.58 -35.46 -3.40
N ASP A 3 16.64 -34.81 -4.57
CA ASP A 3 15.70 -33.73 -4.91
C ASP A 3 14.34 -34.40 -5.15
N GLU A 4 13.59 -34.62 -4.07
CA GLU A 4 12.14 -34.71 -4.22
C GLU A 4 11.67 -33.36 -4.78
N PRO A 5 10.80 -33.35 -5.82
CA PRO A 5 10.30 -32.10 -6.36
C PRO A 5 9.58 -31.34 -5.24
N LYS A 6 10.09 -30.15 -4.88
CA LYS A 6 9.38 -29.25 -3.96
C LYS A 6 7.98 -29.01 -4.55
N SER A 7 6.95 -29.24 -3.74
CA SER A 7 5.55 -29.01 -4.14
C SER A 7 5.36 -27.54 -4.52
N ALA A 8 4.46 -27.27 -5.48
CA ALA A 8 4.03 -25.89 -5.75
C ALA A 8 3.52 -25.22 -4.45
N PRO A 9 3.73 -23.91 -4.28
CA PRO A 9 3.24 -23.22 -3.09
C PRO A 9 1.71 -23.35 -2.98
N PRO A 10 1.15 -23.46 -1.76
CA PRO A 10 -0.28 -23.32 -1.59
C PRO A 10 -0.72 -21.92 -2.02
N ALA A 11 -2.00 -21.75 -2.35
CA ALA A 11 -2.53 -20.42 -2.66
C ALA A 11 -2.25 -19.45 -1.48
N PRO A 12 -1.84 -18.21 -1.75
CA PRO A 12 -1.49 -17.27 -0.68
C PRO A 12 -2.73 -16.78 0.06
N TRP A 13 -2.54 -16.35 1.30
CA TRP A 13 -3.46 -15.44 1.99
C TRP A 13 -3.11 -14.00 1.63
N VAL A 14 -4.11 -13.12 1.55
CA VAL A 14 -3.91 -11.70 1.28
C VAL A 14 -4.42 -10.88 2.46
N LEU A 15 -3.58 -10.00 2.98
CA LEU A 15 -3.91 -9.02 4.01
C LEU A 15 -3.74 -7.61 3.41
N ILE A 16 -4.84 -6.90 3.23
CA ILE A 16 -4.88 -5.54 2.72
C ILE A 16 -4.88 -4.58 3.91
N LEU A 17 -3.88 -3.69 3.98
CA LEU A 17 -3.79 -2.65 4.99
C LEU A 17 -4.60 -1.44 4.53
N ALA A 18 -5.77 -1.23 5.13
CA ALA A 18 -6.67 -0.11 4.83
C ALA A 18 -6.71 0.91 5.97
N GLY A 19 -5.54 1.39 6.35
CA GLY A 19 -5.38 2.46 7.33
C GLY A 19 -5.22 3.83 6.69
N GLY A 20 -5.18 4.87 7.53
CA GLY A 20 -4.81 6.23 7.14
C GLY A 20 -5.97 7.11 6.68
N ARG A 21 -5.77 8.43 6.82
CA ARG A 21 -6.77 9.46 6.48
C ARG A 21 -6.57 10.06 5.10
N GLY A 22 -5.34 10.04 4.58
CA GLY A 22 -5.06 10.54 3.23
C GLY A 22 -5.15 12.06 3.07
N THR A 23 -4.87 12.84 4.12
CA THR A 23 -5.09 14.31 4.19
C THR A 23 -4.46 15.13 3.04
N ARG A 24 -3.43 14.60 2.38
CA ARG A 24 -2.79 15.22 1.20
C ARG A 24 -3.70 15.27 -0.04
N PHE A 25 -4.80 14.52 -0.03
CA PHE A 25 -5.85 14.57 -1.06
C PHE A 25 -7.00 15.51 -0.71
N TRP A 26 -6.85 16.39 0.28
CA TRP A 26 -7.81 17.46 0.48
C TRP A 26 -7.92 18.30 -0.83
N PRO A 27 -9.11 18.74 -1.26
CA PRO A 27 -10.41 18.61 -0.62
C PRO A 27 -11.19 17.34 -0.96
N ALA A 28 -10.64 16.37 -1.69
CA ALA A 28 -11.34 15.12 -1.95
C ALA A 28 -11.38 14.20 -0.71
N SER A 29 -10.26 14.09 0.00
CA SER A 29 -10.19 13.33 1.26
C SER A 29 -10.86 14.09 2.40
N ARG A 30 -11.58 13.35 3.23
CA ARG A 30 -12.16 13.81 4.50
C ARG A 30 -11.95 12.73 5.57
N ARG A 31 -12.19 13.05 6.84
CA ARG A 31 -12.12 12.07 7.94
C ARG A 31 -12.97 10.82 7.67
N LEU A 32 -14.20 11.00 7.17
CA LEU A 32 -15.11 9.91 6.81
C LEU A 32 -15.03 9.51 5.32
N ARG A 33 -14.04 10.02 4.60
CA ARG A 33 -13.78 9.67 3.20
C ARG A 33 -12.27 9.58 2.98
N PRO A 34 -11.60 8.60 3.62
CA PRO A 34 -10.15 8.44 3.50
C PRO A 34 -9.74 8.11 2.06
N LYS A 35 -8.46 8.31 1.76
CA LYS A 35 -7.92 8.15 0.40
C LYS A 35 -8.30 6.82 -0.27
N HIS A 36 -8.22 5.70 0.45
CA HIS A 36 -8.46 4.38 -0.11
C HIS A 36 -9.92 4.19 -0.58
N VAL A 37 -10.90 4.95 -0.06
CA VAL A 37 -12.29 4.94 -0.56
C VAL A 37 -12.60 6.08 -1.53
N LEU A 38 -11.59 6.83 -1.98
CA LEU A 38 -11.79 7.88 -2.99
C LEU A 38 -11.83 7.27 -4.40
N PRO A 39 -12.79 7.67 -5.24
CA PRO A 39 -12.82 7.27 -6.64
C PRO A 39 -11.87 8.14 -7.47
N LEU A 40 -10.57 8.07 -7.16
CA LEU A 40 -9.56 8.90 -7.79
C LEU A 40 -9.32 8.50 -9.25
N LEU A 41 -9.37 7.19 -9.53
CA LEU A 41 -9.04 6.59 -10.82
C LEU A 41 -10.16 5.65 -11.31
N GLY A 42 -10.00 5.09 -12.51
CA GLY A 42 -10.89 4.05 -13.03
C GLY A 42 -12.30 4.51 -13.39
N ALA A 43 -13.23 3.54 -13.43
CA ALA A 43 -14.64 3.78 -13.75
C ALA A 43 -15.31 4.69 -12.70
N GLU A 44 -16.49 5.22 -13.03
CA GLU A 44 -17.23 6.05 -12.08
C GLU A 44 -17.61 5.24 -10.82
N GLY A 45 -17.15 5.70 -9.66
CA GLY A 45 -17.43 5.08 -8.36
C GLY A 45 -16.41 4.03 -7.90
N GLU A 46 -15.50 3.57 -8.76
CA GLU A 46 -14.47 2.60 -8.38
C GLU A 46 -13.46 3.23 -7.41
N THR A 47 -13.28 2.63 -6.23
CA THR A 47 -12.34 3.10 -5.21
C THR A 47 -10.99 2.38 -5.33
N LEU A 48 -9.92 2.99 -4.81
CA LEU A 48 -8.60 2.33 -4.75
C LEU A 48 -8.64 1.02 -3.95
N LEU A 49 -9.45 0.99 -2.89
CA LEU A 49 -9.67 -0.18 -2.08
C LEU A 49 -10.38 -1.29 -2.87
N GLN A 50 -11.47 -0.97 -3.58
CA GLN A 50 -12.16 -1.95 -4.43
C GLN A 50 -11.22 -2.52 -5.49
N ALA A 51 -10.49 -1.66 -6.21
CA ALA A 51 -9.51 -2.10 -7.20
C ALA A 51 -8.41 -2.98 -6.60
N THR A 52 -8.06 -2.79 -5.32
CA THR A 52 -7.10 -3.66 -4.62
C THR A 52 -7.72 -5.00 -4.22
N VAL A 53 -8.99 -5.02 -3.80
CA VAL A 53 -9.75 -6.25 -3.52
C VAL A 53 -9.92 -7.09 -4.79
N ASP A 54 -10.24 -6.46 -5.92
CA ASP A 54 -10.41 -7.15 -7.19
C ASP A 54 -9.10 -7.80 -7.65
N ARG A 55 -7.98 -7.05 -7.58
CA ARG A 55 -6.64 -7.60 -7.83
C ARG A 55 -6.28 -8.75 -6.89
N ALA A 56 -6.68 -8.69 -5.62
CA ALA A 56 -6.46 -9.79 -4.68
C ALA A 56 -7.30 -11.03 -5.04
N GLY A 57 -8.51 -10.85 -5.57
CA GLY A 57 -9.40 -11.91 -6.04
C GLY A 57 -8.87 -12.68 -7.27
N GLU A 58 -8.03 -12.03 -8.09
CA GLU A 58 -7.31 -12.69 -9.20
C GLU A 58 -6.13 -13.56 -8.71
N ILE A 59 -5.65 -13.33 -7.47
CA ILE A 59 -4.52 -14.06 -6.88
C ILE A 59 -4.98 -15.26 -6.04
N THR A 60 -6.06 -15.08 -5.27
CA THR A 60 -6.57 -16.07 -4.32
C THR A 60 -8.08 -15.99 -4.19
N SER A 61 -8.69 -16.99 -3.55
CA SER A 61 -10.13 -17.00 -3.33
C SER A 61 -10.55 -15.97 -2.29
N ALA A 62 -11.78 -15.45 -2.40
CA ALA A 62 -12.27 -14.37 -1.53
C ALA A 62 -12.23 -14.70 -0.02
N ASP A 63 -12.35 -15.98 0.36
CA ASP A 63 -12.23 -16.45 1.74
C ASP A 63 -10.80 -16.35 2.31
N ARG A 64 -9.81 -16.06 1.45
CA ARG A 64 -8.39 -15.85 1.79
C ARG A 64 -7.95 -14.39 1.68
N VAL A 65 -8.85 -13.48 1.33
CA VAL A 65 -8.59 -12.04 1.27
C VAL A 65 -9.14 -11.41 2.55
N PHE A 66 -8.30 -10.68 3.27
CA PHE A 66 -8.66 -9.97 4.50
C PHE A 66 -8.27 -8.50 4.37
N ILE A 67 -9.07 -7.64 4.96
CA ILE A 67 -8.75 -6.22 5.12
C ILE A 67 -8.57 -5.96 6.60
N ILE A 68 -7.53 -5.22 6.97
CA ILE A 68 -7.40 -4.66 8.31
C ILE A 68 -7.54 -3.14 8.25
N THR A 69 -8.36 -2.57 9.13
CA THR A 69 -8.65 -1.14 9.17
C THR A 69 -9.01 -0.70 10.60
N ALA A 70 -9.02 0.61 10.86
CA ALA A 70 -9.46 1.14 12.13
C ALA A 70 -10.97 0.95 12.33
N GLU A 71 -11.41 0.71 13.56
CA GLU A 71 -12.84 0.60 13.91
C GLU A 71 -13.66 1.82 13.41
N GLU A 72 -13.09 3.03 13.47
CA GLU A 72 -13.74 4.26 12.97
C GLU A 72 -14.00 4.27 11.46
N GLN A 73 -13.29 3.43 10.68
CA GLN A 73 -13.40 3.32 9.23
C GLN A 73 -14.22 2.12 8.76
N GLN A 74 -14.74 1.29 9.67
CA GLN A 74 -15.47 0.06 9.33
C GLN A 74 -16.58 0.30 8.31
N SER A 75 -17.45 1.29 8.55
CA SER A 75 -18.62 1.54 7.71
C SER A 75 -18.26 1.92 6.28
N VAL A 76 -17.19 2.70 6.09
CA VAL A 76 -16.74 3.16 4.76
C VAL A 76 -15.99 2.05 4.03
N VAL A 77 -15.24 1.21 4.74
CA VAL A 77 -14.55 0.05 4.16
C VAL A 77 -15.57 -1.02 3.73
N VAL A 78 -16.55 -1.36 4.57
CA VAL A 78 -17.62 -2.30 4.21
C VAL A 78 -18.37 -1.81 2.97
N GLY A 79 -18.72 -0.52 2.92
CA GLY A 79 -19.44 0.06 1.79
C GLY A 79 -18.62 0.16 0.49
N ALA A 80 -17.29 0.09 0.57
CA ALA A 80 -16.40 0.21 -0.58
C ALA A 80 -15.87 -1.14 -1.11
N CYS A 81 -16.20 -2.26 -0.46
CA CYS A 81 -15.67 -3.59 -0.77
C CYS A 81 -16.79 -4.56 -1.18
N GLU A 82 -17.27 -4.42 -2.40
CA GLU A 82 -18.18 -5.40 -3.01
C GLU A 82 -17.49 -6.77 -3.14
N GLY A 83 -18.23 -7.83 -2.82
CA GLY A 83 -17.76 -9.21 -2.97
C GLY A 83 -16.93 -9.77 -1.79
N LEU A 84 -16.59 -8.95 -0.80
CA LEU A 84 -15.89 -9.40 0.41
C LEU A 84 -16.86 -9.58 1.59
N ALA A 85 -16.74 -10.69 2.32
CA ALA A 85 -17.54 -10.91 3.52
C ALA A 85 -17.10 -9.96 4.65
N GLU A 86 -18.06 -9.40 5.41
CA GLU A 86 -17.73 -8.57 6.58
C GLU A 86 -16.84 -9.30 7.60
N ALA A 87 -16.96 -10.63 7.68
CA ALA A 87 -16.14 -11.49 8.53
C ALA A 87 -14.64 -11.52 8.13
N ASN A 88 -14.30 -10.97 6.96
CA ASN A 88 -12.93 -10.81 6.46
C ASN A 88 -12.38 -9.40 6.71
N ILE A 89 -13.13 -8.53 7.39
CA ILE A 89 -12.68 -7.21 7.82
C ILE A 89 -12.26 -7.32 9.29
N ILE A 90 -10.98 -7.08 9.54
CA ILE A 90 -10.35 -7.07 10.85
C ILE A 90 -10.32 -5.61 11.32
N LEU A 91 -10.81 -5.37 12.53
CA LEU A 91 -10.86 -4.04 13.12
C LEU A 91 -9.72 -3.88 14.11
N GLU A 92 -8.89 -2.87 13.86
CA GLU A 92 -7.91 -2.39 14.82
C GLU A 92 -8.62 -1.60 15.92
N PRO A 93 -8.39 -1.94 17.20
CA PRO A 93 -8.93 -1.18 18.33
C PRO A 93 -8.43 0.27 18.39
N GLU A 94 -7.22 0.52 17.90
CA GLU A 94 -6.59 1.84 17.85
C GLU A 94 -5.53 1.84 16.73
N PRO A 95 -5.31 2.95 16.00
CA PRO A 95 -4.20 3.01 15.04
C PRO A 95 -2.84 2.85 15.72
N ARG A 96 -2.08 1.82 15.34
CA ARG A 96 -0.72 1.54 15.85
C ARG A 96 0.32 1.31 14.74
N ASN A 97 0.03 1.81 13.52
CA ASN A 97 0.87 1.68 12.33
C ASN A 97 1.00 0.22 11.85
N THR A 98 1.83 -0.05 10.84
CA THR A 98 1.72 -1.28 10.05
C THR A 98 2.25 -2.54 10.73
N ALA A 99 3.20 -2.47 11.68
CA ALA A 99 3.71 -3.69 12.32
C ALA A 99 2.67 -4.35 13.23
N PRO A 100 2.01 -3.63 14.17
CA PRO A 100 0.92 -4.19 14.97
C PRO A 100 -0.27 -4.65 14.13
N ALA A 101 -0.62 -3.90 13.08
CA ALA A 101 -1.70 -4.27 12.17
C ALA A 101 -1.41 -5.61 11.48
N ILE A 102 -0.20 -5.79 10.95
CA ILE A 102 0.22 -7.06 10.35
C ILE A 102 0.18 -8.17 11.40
N ALA A 103 0.70 -7.94 12.61
CA ALA A 103 0.77 -8.94 13.65
C ALA A 103 -0.64 -9.44 14.08
N LEU A 104 -1.60 -8.52 14.25
CA LEU A 104 -3.02 -8.85 14.46
C LEU A 104 -3.62 -9.58 13.25
N GLY A 105 -3.32 -9.11 12.04
CA GLY A 105 -3.70 -9.77 10.80
C GLY A 105 -3.26 -11.23 10.74
N LEU A 106 -1.99 -11.52 11.03
CA LEU A 106 -1.46 -12.88 11.06
C LEU A 106 -2.18 -13.78 12.07
N ALA A 107 -2.47 -13.26 13.28
CA ALA A 107 -3.24 -14.00 14.27
C ALA A 107 -4.65 -14.37 13.75
N HIS A 108 -5.33 -13.44 13.07
CA HIS A 108 -6.62 -13.71 12.44
C HIS A 108 -6.52 -14.74 11.30
N LEU A 109 -5.50 -14.67 10.45
CA LEU A 109 -5.28 -15.65 9.38
C LEU A 109 -5.07 -17.06 9.96
N GLN A 110 -4.30 -17.19 11.03
CA GLN A 110 -4.10 -18.48 11.72
C GLN A 110 -5.40 -19.07 12.24
N LEU A 111 -6.29 -18.25 12.82
CA LEU A 111 -7.62 -18.68 13.28
C LEU A 111 -8.53 -19.13 12.14
N ARG A 112 -8.30 -18.62 10.94
CA ARG A 112 -8.99 -19.01 9.71
C ARG A 112 -8.39 -20.27 9.06
N GLY A 113 -7.31 -20.81 9.64
CA GLY A 113 -6.68 -22.05 9.20
C GLY A 113 -5.39 -21.85 8.40
N ALA A 114 -4.81 -20.64 8.37
CA ALA A 114 -3.50 -20.43 7.77
C ALA A 114 -2.40 -21.19 8.52
N GLY A 115 -1.63 -21.99 7.81
CA GLY A 115 -0.49 -22.74 8.33
C GLY A 115 0.80 -21.91 8.41
N PRO A 116 1.82 -22.36 9.16
CA PRO A 116 3.10 -21.66 9.26
C PRO A 116 3.86 -21.57 7.91
N ASP A 117 3.63 -22.52 7.00
CA ASP A 117 4.25 -22.54 5.68
C ASP A 117 3.40 -21.85 4.60
N ASP A 118 2.20 -21.38 4.93
CA ASP A 118 1.35 -20.68 3.97
C ASP A 118 1.97 -19.31 3.64
N PRO A 119 2.08 -18.96 2.34
CA PRO A 119 2.45 -17.62 1.93
C PRO A 119 1.37 -16.60 2.32
N VAL A 120 1.81 -15.44 2.80
CA VAL A 120 0.97 -14.28 3.08
C VAL A 120 1.48 -13.12 2.25
N ILE A 121 0.58 -12.46 1.54
CA ILE A 121 0.82 -11.21 0.83
C ILE A 121 0.21 -10.08 1.66
N VAL A 122 1.03 -9.13 2.09
CA VAL A 122 0.58 -7.88 2.70
C VAL A 122 0.68 -6.77 1.66
N MET A 123 -0.40 -6.03 1.43
CA MET A 123 -0.42 -4.93 0.46
C MET A 123 -1.20 -3.71 0.98
N PRO A 124 -0.80 -2.48 0.62
CA PRO A 124 -1.56 -1.28 0.95
C PRO A 124 -2.81 -1.17 0.09
N SER A 125 -3.88 -0.57 0.62
CA SER A 125 -5.16 -0.40 -0.08
C SER A 125 -5.25 0.79 -1.04
N ASP A 126 -4.21 1.63 -1.08
CA ASP A 126 -4.28 2.98 -1.65
C ASP A 126 -3.24 3.25 -2.74
N ALA A 127 -2.67 2.20 -3.32
CA ALA A 127 -1.77 2.27 -4.46
C ALA A 127 -2.53 2.15 -5.80
N TRP A 128 -2.01 2.81 -6.82
CA TRP A 128 -2.41 2.60 -8.22
C TRP A 128 -1.52 1.54 -8.87
N VAL A 129 -2.16 0.70 -9.69
CA VAL A 129 -1.53 -0.29 -10.57
C VAL A 129 -2.08 -0.12 -11.98
N ALA A 130 -1.20 -0.09 -12.98
CA ALA A 130 -1.57 0.13 -14.38
C ALA A 130 -1.89 -1.17 -15.13
N ASP A 131 -1.24 -2.28 -14.78
CA ASP A 131 -1.39 -3.58 -15.44
C ASP A 131 -1.57 -4.72 -14.42
N ASP A 132 -2.83 -5.14 -14.23
CA ASP A 132 -3.20 -6.18 -13.28
C ASP A 132 -2.69 -7.57 -13.67
N VAL A 133 -2.49 -7.82 -14.96
CA VAL A 133 -1.96 -9.09 -15.47
C VAL A 133 -0.48 -9.20 -15.10
N VAL A 134 0.30 -8.14 -15.34
CA VAL A 134 1.71 -8.09 -14.94
C VAL A 134 1.84 -8.10 -13.42
N PHE A 135 0.96 -7.39 -12.70
CA PHE A 135 0.90 -7.44 -11.23
C PHE A 135 0.74 -8.87 -10.71
N SER A 136 -0.21 -9.63 -11.26
CA SER A 136 -0.47 -11.01 -10.86
C SER A 136 0.72 -11.94 -11.15
N GLN A 137 1.41 -11.73 -12.28
CA GLN A 137 2.64 -12.45 -12.60
C GLN A 137 3.79 -12.10 -11.65
N VAL A 138 3.91 -10.84 -11.23
CA VAL A 138 4.89 -10.39 -10.24
C VAL A 138 4.58 -10.99 -8.87
N MET A 139 3.31 -11.03 -8.46
CA MET A 139 2.88 -11.65 -7.21
C MET A 139 3.15 -13.15 -7.17
N SER A 140 2.84 -13.88 -8.25
CA SER A 140 3.19 -15.31 -8.35
C SER A 140 4.69 -15.54 -8.12
N ARG A 141 5.56 -14.70 -8.71
CA ARG A 141 7.01 -14.80 -8.50
C ARG A 141 7.43 -14.50 -7.06
N ALA A 142 6.84 -13.51 -6.44
CA ALA A 142 7.12 -13.16 -5.05
C ALA A 142 6.67 -14.26 -4.09
N VAL A 143 5.52 -14.90 -4.36
CA VAL A 143 5.01 -16.06 -3.61
C VAL A 143 5.95 -17.25 -3.75
N ASP A 144 6.38 -17.58 -4.97
CA ASP A 144 7.33 -18.67 -5.21
C ASP A 144 8.64 -18.44 -4.42
N ALA A 145 9.21 -17.23 -4.52
CA ALA A 145 10.45 -16.87 -3.83
C ALA A 145 10.31 -16.91 -2.29
N ALA A 146 9.20 -16.43 -1.75
CA ALA A 146 8.93 -16.46 -0.31
C ALA A 146 8.73 -17.89 0.21
N PHE A 147 8.09 -18.75 -0.58
CA PHE A 147 7.85 -20.15 -0.23
C PHE A 147 9.13 -20.98 -0.25
N GLU A 148 10.05 -20.69 -1.17
CA GLU A 148 11.31 -21.43 -1.33
C GLU A 148 12.43 -20.98 -0.38
N SER A 149 12.23 -19.89 0.38
CA SER A 149 13.27 -19.25 1.21
C SER A 149 12.84 -18.96 2.67
N GLU A 150 13.82 -18.55 3.47
CA GLU A 150 13.64 -17.95 4.80
C GLU A 150 13.90 -16.45 4.70
N ALA A 151 13.09 -15.77 3.89
CA ALA A 151 13.23 -14.35 3.62
C ALA A 151 11.86 -13.66 3.56
N VAL A 152 11.86 -12.35 3.80
CA VAL A 152 10.73 -11.51 3.41
C VAL A 152 10.98 -11.00 1.99
N VAL A 153 10.07 -11.28 1.08
CA VAL A 153 10.12 -10.76 -0.29
C VAL A 153 9.33 -9.46 -0.35
N THR A 154 9.91 -8.41 -0.91
CA THR A 154 9.24 -7.13 -1.18
C THR A 154 9.21 -6.86 -2.69
N LEU A 155 8.52 -5.79 -3.08
CA LEU A 155 8.46 -5.34 -4.46
C LEU A 155 9.22 -4.04 -4.66
N GLY A 156 10.17 -4.07 -5.60
CA GLY A 156 11.01 -2.93 -5.92
C GLY A 156 10.60 -2.28 -7.24
N VAL A 157 10.33 -0.98 -7.23
CA VAL A 157 10.00 -0.19 -8.43
C VAL A 157 11.22 0.62 -8.84
N ARG A 158 11.57 0.60 -10.14
CA ARG A 158 12.68 1.42 -10.65
C ARG A 158 12.37 2.91 -10.47
N PRO A 159 13.24 3.69 -9.81
CA PRO A 159 13.00 5.12 -9.64
C PRO A 159 13.07 5.85 -10.97
N ASP A 160 12.12 6.74 -11.21
CA ASP A 160 12.12 7.67 -12.35
C ASP A 160 12.46 9.11 -11.95
N ARG A 161 12.53 9.38 -10.65
CA ARG A 161 12.77 10.69 -10.04
C ARG A 161 13.34 10.56 -8.63
N PRO A 162 13.94 11.61 -8.06
CA PRO A 162 14.43 11.60 -6.68
C PRO A 162 13.27 11.83 -5.69
N GLU A 163 12.38 10.85 -5.55
CA GLU A 163 11.23 10.91 -4.63
C GLU A 163 11.70 10.82 -3.17
N THR A 164 11.25 11.74 -2.31
CA THR A 164 11.62 11.78 -0.88
C THR A 164 10.54 11.18 0.01
N GLY A 165 9.35 10.91 -0.54
CA GLY A 165 8.24 10.30 0.20
C GLY A 165 8.30 8.78 0.34
N TYR A 166 9.18 8.09 -0.41
CA TYR A 166 9.23 6.64 -0.51
C TYR A 166 10.36 6.02 0.31
N GLY A 167 10.22 4.74 0.64
CA GLY A 167 11.35 3.90 1.04
C GLY A 167 12.18 3.49 -0.18
N TYR A 168 13.48 3.27 0.04
CA TYR A 168 14.43 2.79 -0.97
C TYR A 168 15.07 1.48 -0.52
N LEU A 169 15.24 0.58 -1.49
CA LEU A 169 15.83 -0.76 -1.38
C LEU A 169 17.18 -0.74 -2.10
N GLY A 170 18.27 -0.87 -1.35
CA GLY A 170 19.60 -1.04 -1.91
C GLY A 170 19.76 -2.46 -2.45
N LEU A 171 20.15 -2.60 -3.71
CA LEU A 171 20.17 -3.89 -4.39
C LEU A 171 21.53 -4.56 -4.22
N GLY A 172 21.51 -5.80 -3.72
CA GLY A 172 22.64 -6.71 -3.72
C GLY A 172 22.90 -7.34 -5.09
N GLU A 173 23.94 -8.16 -5.17
CA GLU A 173 24.16 -9.02 -6.33
C GLU A 173 22.94 -9.96 -6.50
N GLY A 174 22.44 -10.11 -7.73
CA GLY A 174 21.22 -10.88 -7.98
C GLY A 174 21.38 -12.32 -7.52
N VAL A 175 20.46 -12.79 -6.67
CA VAL A 175 20.40 -14.20 -6.28
C VAL A 175 19.55 -14.91 -7.33
N GLU A 176 20.15 -15.80 -8.11
CA GLU A 176 19.35 -16.72 -8.91
C GLU A 176 18.61 -17.68 -7.96
N VAL A 177 17.38 -17.31 -7.57
CA VAL A 177 16.45 -18.27 -7.00
C VAL A 177 15.94 -19.11 -8.17
N SER A 178 16.50 -20.31 -8.30
CA SER A 178 16.05 -21.30 -9.28
C SER A 178 14.67 -21.83 -8.89
N VAL A 179 13.63 -21.11 -9.29
CA VAL A 179 12.23 -21.52 -9.14
C VAL A 179 11.91 -22.62 -10.16
N HIS A 180 11.34 -23.74 -9.71
CA HIS A 180 10.98 -24.84 -10.60
C HIS A 180 9.88 -24.45 -11.62
N GLY A 181 10.04 -24.86 -12.88
CA GLY A 181 8.92 -24.92 -13.84
C GLY A 181 8.65 -23.67 -14.69
N SER A 182 9.40 -22.57 -14.53
CA SER A 182 9.33 -21.44 -15.46
C SER A 182 10.66 -21.30 -16.21
N GLY A 183 10.64 -21.52 -17.54
CA GLY A 183 11.83 -21.47 -18.42
C GLY A 183 12.46 -20.07 -18.59
N HIS A 184 12.28 -19.18 -17.62
CA HIS A 184 12.85 -17.84 -17.57
C HIS A 184 13.41 -17.67 -16.16
N GLY A 185 14.74 -17.64 -16.02
CA GLY A 185 15.38 -17.22 -14.76
C GLY A 185 14.78 -15.87 -14.35
N ARG A 186 14.03 -15.85 -13.26
CA ARG A 186 13.31 -14.66 -12.79
C ARG A 186 14.20 -14.00 -11.76
N GLU A 187 14.72 -12.81 -12.10
CA GLU A 187 15.63 -12.03 -11.26
C GLU A 187 14.95 -11.64 -9.93
N VAL A 188 15.18 -12.44 -8.89
CA VAL A 188 15.03 -12.03 -7.50
C VAL A 188 16.36 -11.42 -7.08
N ARG A 189 16.34 -10.30 -6.37
CA ARG A 189 17.57 -9.64 -5.90
C ARG A 189 17.57 -9.58 -4.38
N GLU A 190 18.74 -9.73 -3.77
CA GLU A 190 18.90 -9.43 -2.35
C GLU A 190 18.74 -7.93 -2.12
N VAL A 191 18.10 -7.56 -1.02
CA VAL A 191 18.08 -6.18 -0.53
C VAL A 191 19.13 -6.05 0.55
N THR A 192 20.21 -5.33 0.26
CA THR A 192 21.33 -5.13 1.19
C THR A 192 21.07 -4.05 2.21
N GLU A 193 20.17 -3.12 1.89
CA GLU A 193 19.91 -1.96 2.72
C GLU A 193 18.49 -1.44 2.51
N PHE A 194 17.84 -1.03 3.60
CA PHE A 194 16.56 -0.34 3.57
C PHE A 194 16.74 1.10 4.06
N ARG A 195 16.17 2.06 3.35
CA ARG A 195 16.24 3.50 3.70
C ARG A 195 14.89 4.16 3.52
N GLU A 196 14.25 4.56 4.61
CA GLU A 196 12.98 5.29 4.56
C GLU A 196 13.20 6.79 4.32
N LYS A 197 12.48 7.38 3.34
CA LYS A 197 12.31 8.82 3.13
C LYS A 197 13.63 9.62 3.17
N PRO A 198 14.57 9.35 2.24
CA PRO A 198 15.85 10.04 2.20
C PRO A 198 15.71 11.54 1.90
N SER A 199 16.77 12.31 2.17
CA SER A 199 16.85 13.70 1.69
C SER A 199 16.84 13.74 0.16
N ARG A 200 16.50 14.90 -0.42
CA ARG A 200 16.46 15.07 -1.89
C ARG A 200 17.80 14.79 -2.54
N GLU A 201 18.89 15.18 -1.88
CA GLU A 201 20.26 14.94 -2.35
C GLU A 201 20.58 13.44 -2.39
N LEU A 202 20.20 12.69 -1.35
CA LEU A 202 20.37 11.24 -1.31
C LEU A 202 19.48 10.53 -2.33
N ALA A 203 18.22 10.94 -2.45
CA ALA A 203 17.31 10.39 -3.46
C ALA A 203 17.85 10.58 -4.89
N GLN A 204 18.50 11.72 -5.17
CA GLN A 204 19.17 11.96 -6.45
C GLN A 204 20.38 11.04 -6.64
N GLN A 205 21.20 10.84 -5.61
CA GLN A 205 22.32 9.89 -5.67
C GLN A 205 21.85 8.45 -5.93
N TYR A 206 20.76 8.04 -5.27
CA TYR A 206 20.14 6.73 -5.48
C TYR A 206 19.68 6.55 -6.92
N LEU A 207 18.97 7.54 -7.47
CA LEU A 207 18.54 7.57 -8.86
C LEU A 207 19.73 7.48 -9.83
N ASP A 208 20.74 8.33 -9.65
CA ASP A 208 21.91 8.40 -10.53
C ASP A 208 22.72 7.09 -10.52
N SER A 209 22.75 6.38 -9.39
CA SER A 209 23.47 5.10 -9.25
C SER A 209 22.80 3.93 -9.96
N GLY A 210 21.46 3.96 -10.11
CA GLY A 210 20.66 2.82 -10.58
C GLY A 210 20.66 1.59 -9.67
N ALA A 211 21.32 1.65 -8.51
CA ALA A 211 21.48 0.54 -7.56
C ALA A 211 20.39 0.49 -6.48
N TRP A 212 19.39 1.36 -6.58
CA TRP A 212 18.33 1.50 -5.59
C TRP A 212 16.97 1.48 -6.26
N TRP A 213 16.03 0.74 -5.68
CA TRP A 213 14.63 0.72 -6.09
C TRP A 213 13.73 1.31 -5.02
N TRP A 214 12.57 1.85 -5.39
CA TRP A 214 11.56 2.23 -4.42
C TRP A 214 10.91 0.99 -3.81
N ASN A 215 10.63 1.03 -2.51
CA ASN A 215 9.78 0.05 -1.84
C ASN A 215 8.31 0.32 -2.20
N ALA A 216 7.63 -0.65 -2.80
CA ALA A 216 6.20 -0.54 -3.12
C ALA A 216 5.28 -0.71 -1.90
N GLY A 217 5.82 -1.04 -0.72
CA GLY A 217 5.06 -1.31 0.50
C GLY A 217 4.32 -2.65 0.49
N ILE A 218 4.67 -3.54 -0.45
CA ILE A 218 4.10 -4.89 -0.57
C ILE A 218 5.13 -5.88 -0.03
N PHE A 219 4.67 -6.81 0.81
CA PHE A 219 5.50 -7.84 1.43
C PHE A 219 4.90 -9.22 1.21
N VAL A 220 5.74 -10.21 0.94
CA VAL A 220 5.36 -11.61 0.74
C VAL A 220 6.30 -12.48 1.56
N PHE A 221 5.73 -13.33 2.41
CA PHE A 221 6.50 -14.15 3.34
C PHE A 221 5.71 -15.40 3.75
N ARG A 222 6.39 -16.42 4.28
CA ARG A 222 5.70 -17.51 5.00
C ARG A 222 5.21 -16.99 6.35
N LEU A 223 3.97 -17.32 6.70
CA LEU A 223 3.33 -16.84 7.93
C LEU A 223 4.18 -17.09 9.17
N GLY A 224 4.68 -18.31 9.35
CA GLY A 224 5.47 -18.71 10.50
C GLY A 224 6.80 -17.97 10.60
N TYR A 225 7.44 -17.72 9.44
CA TYR A 225 8.70 -16.97 9.38
C TYR A 225 8.51 -15.52 9.84
N MET A 226 7.48 -14.83 9.34
CA MET A 226 7.20 -13.45 9.77
C MET A 226 6.79 -13.38 11.25
N ALA A 227 5.96 -14.30 11.73
CA ALA A 227 5.57 -14.34 13.14
C ALA A 227 6.79 -14.54 14.07
N GLN A 228 7.70 -15.44 13.70
CA GLN A 228 8.95 -15.65 14.43
C GLN A 228 9.82 -14.37 14.39
N LEU A 229 10.04 -13.81 13.20
CA LEU A 229 10.87 -12.61 13.02
C LEU A 229 10.35 -11.43 13.84
N MET A 230 9.04 -11.18 13.80
CA MET A 230 8.41 -10.13 14.60
C MET A 230 8.68 -10.31 16.10
N GLY A 231 8.52 -11.52 16.63
CA GLY A 231 8.77 -11.81 18.05
C GLY A 231 10.25 -11.73 18.45
N GLU A 232 11.17 -12.08 17.55
CA GLU A 232 12.62 -11.94 17.77
C GLU A 232 13.07 -10.49 17.79
N VAL A 233 12.52 -9.66 16.89
CA VAL A 233 12.84 -8.23 16.81
C VAL A 233 12.19 -7.44 17.95
N ASN A 234 10.94 -7.76 18.27
CA ASN A 234 10.22 -7.14 19.37
C ASN A 234 9.25 -8.14 20.01
N ALA A 235 9.53 -8.53 21.25
CA ALA A 235 8.69 -9.45 22.00
C ALA A 235 7.24 -8.95 22.19
N ASP A 236 7.01 -7.64 22.17
CA ASP A 236 5.65 -7.08 22.22
C ASP A 236 4.86 -7.41 20.96
N LEU A 237 5.52 -7.65 19.81
CA LEU A 237 4.91 -8.05 18.55
C LEU A 237 4.69 -9.58 18.44
N ASP A 238 5.10 -10.38 19.43
CA ASP A 238 4.75 -11.81 19.53
C ASP A 238 3.30 -11.97 20.03
N VAL A 239 2.38 -11.48 19.23
CA VAL A 239 0.96 -11.41 19.56
C VAL A 239 0.20 -12.64 19.05
N GLY A 240 0.86 -13.54 18.33
CA GLY A 240 0.21 -14.71 17.72
C GLY A 240 -0.57 -15.55 18.73
N ARG A 241 0.04 -15.89 19.88
CA ARG A 241 -0.64 -16.73 20.89
C ARG A 241 -1.64 -15.97 21.76
N PRO A 242 -1.31 -14.80 22.35
CA PRO A 242 -2.26 -14.05 23.16
C PRO A 242 -3.52 -13.62 22.37
N LEU A 243 -3.36 -13.18 21.12
CA LEU A 243 -4.51 -12.79 20.29
C LEU A 243 -5.33 -14.00 19.85
N GLN A 244 -4.70 -15.12 19.52
CA GLN A 244 -5.44 -16.36 19.22
C GLN A 244 -6.29 -16.79 20.42
N GLU A 245 -5.73 -16.77 21.63
CA GLU A 245 -6.44 -17.12 22.86
C GLU A 245 -7.59 -16.13 23.16
N ALA A 246 -7.34 -14.83 23.02
CA ALA A 246 -8.36 -13.80 23.23
C ALA A 246 -9.51 -13.92 22.21
N VAL A 247 -9.20 -14.17 20.94
CA VAL A 247 -10.21 -14.32 19.89
C VAL A 247 -11.00 -15.63 20.04
N GLN A 248 -10.34 -16.75 20.36
CA GLN A 248 -11.04 -18.02 20.62
C GLN A 248 -11.88 -17.97 21.90
N GLY A 249 -11.40 -17.28 22.93
CA GLY A 249 -12.08 -17.13 24.22
C GLY A 249 -13.22 -16.11 24.22
N GLY A 250 -13.37 -15.32 23.14
CA GLY A 250 -14.37 -14.24 23.06
C GLY A 250 -14.03 -13.02 23.94
N ALA A 251 -12.77 -12.89 24.37
CA ALA A 251 -12.30 -11.82 25.24
C ALA A 251 -11.81 -10.61 24.41
N MET A 252 -12.73 -9.99 23.66
CA MET A 252 -12.40 -8.85 22.79
C MET A 252 -11.92 -7.61 23.56
N GLU A 253 -12.36 -7.44 24.81
CA GLU A 253 -11.88 -6.34 25.67
C GLU A 253 -10.40 -6.52 26.04
N ASP A 254 -10.00 -7.75 26.41
CA ASP A 254 -8.60 -8.09 26.71
C ASP A 254 -7.71 -7.90 25.47
N LEU A 255 -8.22 -8.28 24.29
CA LEU A 255 -7.57 -8.05 22.99
C LEU A 255 -7.29 -6.55 22.76
N ALA A 256 -8.29 -5.70 22.97
CA ALA A 256 -8.15 -4.26 22.79
C ALA A 256 -7.15 -3.65 23.79
N GLU A 257 -7.13 -4.12 25.04
CA GLU A 257 -6.14 -3.67 26.03
C GLU A 257 -4.72 -4.08 25.66
N GLN A 258 -4.53 -5.33 25.25
CA GLN A 258 -3.22 -5.82 24.80
C GLN A 258 -2.75 -5.07 23.55
N TYR A 259 -3.63 -4.83 22.58
CA TYR A 259 -3.29 -4.10 21.37
C TYR A 259 -2.85 -2.65 21.66
N ARG A 260 -3.49 -1.98 22.63
CA ARG A 260 -3.12 -0.62 23.06
C ARG A 260 -1.74 -0.56 23.74
N CYS A 261 -1.20 -1.68 24.19
CA CYS A 261 0.16 -1.76 24.72
C CYS A 261 1.22 -1.94 23.63
N LEU A 262 0.82 -2.23 22.39
CA LEU A 262 1.75 -2.42 21.28
C LEU A 262 2.45 -1.12 20.88
N PRO A 263 3.71 -1.21 20.41
CA PRO A 263 4.43 -0.04 19.92
C PRO A 263 3.74 0.54 18.68
N ASP A 264 3.66 1.86 18.58
CA ASP A 264 3.26 2.55 17.36
C ASP A 264 4.47 2.59 16.39
N ILE A 265 4.57 1.61 15.50
CA ILE A 265 5.74 1.42 14.62
C ILE A 265 5.36 0.78 13.28
N SER A 266 6.00 1.25 12.20
CA SER A 266 5.83 0.64 10.87
C SER A 266 6.53 -0.71 10.80
N VAL A 267 6.08 -1.60 9.93
CA VAL A 267 6.76 -2.87 9.63
C VAL A 267 8.14 -2.62 9.02
N ASP A 268 8.28 -1.56 8.23
CA ASP A 268 9.55 -1.15 7.63
C ASP A 268 10.63 -0.92 8.69
N HIS A 269 10.36 -0.05 9.67
CA HIS A 269 11.29 0.22 10.78
C HIS A 269 11.32 -0.86 11.85
N GLY A 270 10.15 -1.40 12.20
CA GLY A 270 9.98 -2.32 13.32
C GLY A 270 10.40 -3.75 13.02
N VAL A 271 10.54 -4.13 11.75
CA VAL A 271 10.82 -5.51 11.34
C VAL A 271 11.80 -5.57 10.17
N MET A 272 11.51 -4.90 9.05
CA MET A 272 12.24 -5.08 7.80
C MET A 272 13.69 -4.62 7.86
N GLU A 273 13.98 -3.50 8.53
CA GLU A 273 15.36 -3.01 8.76
C GLU A 273 16.22 -3.97 9.60
N GLN A 274 15.59 -4.88 10.34
CA GLN A 274 16.25 -5.85 11.22
C GLN A 274 16.17 -7.29 10.67
N ALA A 275 15.46 -7.49 9.55
CA ALA A 275 15.27 -8.79 8.95
C ALA A 275 16.62 -9.34 8.43
N PRO A 276 16.97 -10.60 8.74
CA PRO A 276 18.26 -11.16 8.34
C PRO A 276 18.38 -11.41 6.84
N SER A 277 17.24 -11.54 6.15
CA SER A 277 17.19 -11.76 4.71
C SER A 277 15.95 -11.11 4.11
N VAL A 278 16.17 -10.16 3.21
CA VAL A 278 15.13 -9.50 2.43
C VAL A 278 15.45 -9.65 0.96
N LEU A 279 14.45 -10.07 0.18
CA LEU A 279 14.54 -10.22 -1.26
C LEU A 279 13.61 -9.22 -1.93
N THR A 280 13.89 -8.87 -3.18
CA THR A 280 13.00 -8.02 -3.99
C THR A 280 12.76 -8.60 -5.37
N VAL A 281 11.54 -8.43 -5.85
CA VAL A 281 11.14 -8.71 -7.23
C VAL A 281 10.81 -7.38 -7.91
N GLU A 282 11.26 -7.21 -9.14
CA GLU A 282 10.96 -6.00 -9.93
C GLU A 282 9.46 -5.86 -10.18
N ALA A 283 8.91 -4.71 -9.79
CA ALA A 283 7.54 -4.28 -10.01
C ALA A 283 7.44 -3.41 -11.27
N ASN A 284 7.21 -4.04 -12.41
CA ASN A 284 7.14 -3.42 -13.73
C ASN A 284 5.70 -3.29 -14.29
N PHE A 285 4.70 -3.24 -13.40
CA PHE A 285 3.27 -3.16 -13.74
C PHE A 285 2.70 -1.73 -13.75
N GLY A 286 3.56 -0.71 -13.66
CA GLY A 286 3.15 0.69 -13.47
C GLY A 286 2.54 0.89 -12.09
N TRP A 287 3.31 1.42 -11.15
CA TRP A 287 2.92 1.57 -9.74
C TRP A 287 3.04 3.02 -9.29
N SER A 288 2.12 3.45 -8.43
CA SER A 288 2.24 4.70 -7.69
C SER A 288 1.56 4.54 -6.34
N ASP A 289 2.22 4.98 -5.26
CA ASP A 289 1.60 5.08 -3.94
C ASP A 289 0.51 6.15 -3.87
N LEU A 290 0.32 6.96 -4.93
CA LEU A 290 -0.55 8.13 -4.93
C LEU A 290 -0.36 8.98 -3.66
N GLY A 291 0.87 9.39 -3.34
CA GLY A 291 1.18 10.13 -2.10
C GLY A 291 0.73 11.60 -2.09
N SER A 292 0.43 12.18 -3.25
CA SER A 292 -0.11 13.54 -3.40
C SER A 292 -0.83 13.69 -4.75
N TRP A 293 -1.53 14.80 -4.96
CA TRP A 293 -2.14 15.12 -6.26
C TRP A 293 -1.17 15.10 -7.45
N HIS A 294 0.12 15.40 -7.22
CA HIS A 294 1.14 15.29 -8.25
C HIS A 294 1.24 13.86 -8.81
N ALA A 295 1.15 12.87 -7.92
CA ALA A 295 1.33 11.45 -8.24
C ALA A 295 0.16 10.86 -9.04
N LEU A 296 -0.93 11.61 -9.20
CA LEU A 296 -2.10 11.19 -9.97
C LEU A 296 -1.90 11.38 -11.48
N ALA A 297 -1.01 12.30 -11.90
CA ALA A 297 -0.84 12.66 -13.30
C ALA A 297 -0.58 11.47 -14.25
N PRO A 298 0.28 10.48 -13.93
CA PRO A 298 0.52 9.34 -14.81
C PRO A 298 -0.71 8.44 -15.01
N ALA A 299 -1.67 8.51 -14.08
CA ALA A 299 -2.87 7.69 -14.08
C ALA A 299 -4.11 8.41 -14.64
N LEU A 300 -4.00 9.71 -14.95
CA LEU A 300 -5.09 10.50 -15.54
C LEU A 300 -5.00 10.52 -17.06
N GLU A 301 -6.16 10.68 -17.70
CA GLU A 301 -6.22 10.91 -19.14
C GLU A 301 -5.60 12.26 -19.49
N ALA A 302 -4.80 12.27 -20.56
CA ALA A 302 -4.28 13.49 -21.16
C ALA A 302 -5.40 14.25 -21.87
N GLY A 303 -5.40 15.57 -21.75
CA GLY A 303 -6.41 16.44 -22.34
C GLY A 303 -5.94 17.89 -22.49
N PRO A 304 -6.85 18.82 -22.84
CA PRO A 304 -6.53 20.24 -22.94
C PRO A 304 -5.93 20.77 -21.63
N GLY A 305 -4.77 21.43 -21.70
CA GLY A 305 -4.12 22.04 -20.53
C GLY A 305 -3.31 21.11 -19.63
N GLY A 306 -3.28 19.79 -19.89
CA GLY A 306 -2.52 18.81 -19.10
C GLY A 306 -3.21 17.46 -18.99
N CYS A 307 -3.42 16.95 -17.78
CA CYS A 307 -4.19 15.73 -17.52
C CYS A 307 -5.37 16.01 -16.58
N ALA A 308 -6.50 15.34 -16.80
CA ALA A 308 -7.73 15.69 -16.12
C ALA A 308 -8.67 14.51 -15.86
N ARG A 309 -9.44 14.63 -14.77
CA ARG A 309 -10.71 13.94 -14.56
C ARG A 309 -11.78 14.97 -14.24
N ALA A 310 -12.60 15.30 -15.24
CA ALA A 310 -13.69 16.27 -15.16
C ALA A 310 -14.68 16.00 -16.31
N ASP A 311 -15.89 16.55 -16.25
CA ASP A 311 -16.89 16.38 -17.32
C ASP A 311 -16.48 17.13 -18.59
N LEU A 312 -15.83 18.28 -18.41
CA LEU A 312 -15.28 19.08 -19.51
C LEU A 312 -14.12 19.93 -19.01
N VAL A 313 -13.01 19.90 -19.75
CA VAL A 313 -11.90 20.86 -19.59
C VAL A 313 -11.76 21.69 -20.86
N VAL A 314 -11.81 23.01 -20.70
CA VAL A 314 -11.48 23.97 -21.76
C VAL A 314 -10.17 24.65 -21.36
N ALA A 315 -9.23 24.73 -22.29
CA ALA A 315 -7.91 25.31 -22.02
C ALA A 315 -7.51 26.25 -23.15
N GLU A 316 -6.99 27.41 -22.79
CA GLU A 316 -6.39 28.40 -23.70
C GLU A 316 -5.10 28.91 -23.03
N ASP A 317 -3.96 28.83 -23.72
CA ASP A 317 -2.66 29.17 -23.15
C ASP A 317 -2.40 28.51 -21.78
N ALA A 318 -2.64 27.20 -21.70
CA ALA A 318 -2.47 26.43 -20.48
C ALA A 318 -1.76 25.09 -20.75
N GLU A 319 -0.87 24.69 -19.85
CA GLU A 319 -0.07 23.46 -20.00
C GLU A 319 0.36 22.86 -18.65
N ALA A 320 0.67 21.55 -18.66
CA ALA A 320 1.18 20.81 -17.49
C ALA A 320 0.33 20.88 -16.21
N ASN A 321 -0.98 21.15 -16.33
CA ASN A 321 -1.90 21.18 -15.19
C ASN A 321 -2.45 19.77 -14.87
N ILE A 322 -2.83 19.56 -13.61
CA ILE A 322 -3.52 18.36 -13.11
C ILE A 322 -4.89 18.80 -12.61
N VAL A 323 -5.96 18.32 -13.24
CA VAL A 323 -7.34 18.69 -12.88
C VAL A 323 -8.10 17.49 -12.31
N TYR A 324 -8.65 17.63 -11.12
CA TYR A 324 -9.58 16.65 -10.54
C TYR A 324 -10.86 17.36 -10.12
N ALA A 325 -11.91 17.24 -10.93
CA ALA A 325 -13.18 17.91 -10.74
C ALA A 325 -14.34 17.07 -11.34
N PRO A 326 -14.55 15.83 -10.86
CA PRO A 326 -15.62 14.98 -11.37
C PRO A 326 -16.99 15.68 -11.24
N GLY A 327 -17.83 15.59 -12.27
CA GLY A 327 -19.15 16.24 -12.31
C GLY A 327 -19.10 17.75 -12.59
N LYS A 328 -17.95 18.30 -13.00
CA LYS A 328 -17.76 19.75 -13.19
C LYS A 328 -17.08 20.08 -14.52
N THR A 329 -17.35 21.29 -15.00
CA THR A 329 -16.61 21.92 -16.10
C THR A 329 -15.51 22.82 -15.54
N VAL A 330 -14.29 22.71 -16.07
CA VAL A 330 -13.13 23.52 -15.68
C VAL A 330 -12.60 24.30 -16.89
N ALA A 331 -12.32 25.59 -16.70
CA ALA A 331 -11.69 26.44 -17.69
C ALA A 331 -10.31 26.89 -17.20
N LEU A 332 -9.28 26.68 -18.03
CA LEU A 332 -7.90 27.07 -17.78
C LEU A 332 -7.50 28.14 -18.80
N LEU A 333 -7.04 29.30 -18.33
CA LEU A 333 -6.61 30.41 -19.20
C LEU A 333 -5.31 31.01 -18.68
N GLY A 334 -4.22 30.89 -19.44
CA GLY A 334 -2.93 31.51 -19.08
C GLY A 334 -2.27 30.89 -17.84
N VAL A 335 -2.55 29.62 -17.53
CA VAL A 335 -2.08 28.94 -16.31
C VAL A 335 -1.32 27.66 -16.61
N GLN A 336 -0.25 27.44 -15.87
CA GLN A 336 0.65 26.32 -16.07
C GLN A 336 1.11 25.72 -14.75
N ASP A 337 1.45 24.43 -14.76
CA ASP A 337 1.99 23.70 -13.60
C ASP A 337 1.12 23.81 -12.33
N LEU A 338 -0.20 23.84 -12.47
CA LEU A 338 -1.13 23.85 -11.36
C LEU A 338 -1.80 22.50 -11.13
N VAL A 339 -2.06 22.19 -9.88
CA VAL A 339 -3.07 21.21 -9.46
C VAL A 339 -4.34 21.99 -9.14
N VAL A 340 -5.44 21.63 -9.78
CA VAL A 340 -6.78 22.19 -9.56
C VAL A 340 -7.71 21.06 -9.14
N VAL A 341 -8.20 21.12 -7.91
CA VAL A 341 -9.12 20.12 -7.36
C VAL A 341 -10.41 20.81 -6.96
N ALA A 342 -11.56 20.31 -7.41
CA ALA A 342 -12.85 20.86 -7.03
C ALA A 342 -13.79 19.75 -6.55
N THR A 343 -14.22 19.87 -5.29
CA THR A 343 -15.37 19.14 -4.73
C THR A 343 -16.59 20.04 -4.70
N ASP A 344 -17.71 19.57 -4.15
CA ASP A 344 -18.96 20.34 -4.11
C ASP A 344 -18.90 21.57 -3.20
N ASP A 345 -18.04 21.50 -2.19
CA ASP A 345 -17.93 22.45 -1.08
C ASP A 345 -16.60 23.22 -1.06
N ALA A 346 -15.56 22.73 -1.74
CA ALA A 346 -14.21 23.29 -1.66
C ALA A 346 -13.42 23.17 -2.97
N VAL A 347 -12.49 24.10 -3.15
CA VAL A 347 -11.55 24.13 -4.27
C VAL A 347 -10.14 24.30 -3.75
N LEU A 348 -9.21 23.48 -4.24
CA LEU A 348 -7.78 23.63 -4.05
C LEU A 348 -7.13 24.02 -5.36
N VAL A 349 -6.28 25.05 -5.31
CA VAL A 349 -5.37 25.41 -6.39
C VAL A 349 -3.98 25.54 -5.80
N VAL A 350 -3.04 24.74 -6.29
CA VAL A 350 -1.67 24.73 -5.78
C VAL A 350 -0.68 24.48 -6.92
N PRO A 351 0.52 25.09 -6.91
CA PRO A 351 1.57 24.69 -7.84
C PRO A 351 1.89 23.21 -7.69
N ARG A 352 2.10 22.52 -8.82
CA ARG A 352 2.40 21.09 -8.87
C ARG A 352 3.64 20.71 -8.05
N SER A 353 4.61 21.62 -7.92
CA SER A 353 5.81 21.44 -7.08
C SER A 353 5.54 21.47 -5.56
N ARG A 354 4.38 21.99 -5.15
CA ARG A 354 3.95 22.13 -3.74
C ARG A 354 2.79 21.21 -3.37
N ALA A 355 2.46 20.21 -4.19
CA ALA A 355 1.34 19.30 -3.93
C ALA A 355 1.47 18.52 -2.60
N GLN A 356 2.70 18.33 -2.07
CA GLN A 356 2.92 17.73 -0.75
C GLN A 356 2.57 18.67 0.42
N ASP A 357 2.51 19.99 0.19
CA ASP A 357 2.24 21.00 1.21
C ASP A 357 0.75 21.13 1.56
N VAL A 358 -0.15 20.40 0.89
CA VAL A 358 -1.61 20.45 1.13
C VAL A 358 -1.96 20.18 2.60
N ARG A 359 -1.15 19.37 3.30
CA ARG A 359 -1.29 19.14 4.75
C ARG A 359 -1.32 20.43 5.57
N VAL A 360 -0.60 21.47 5.15
CA VAL A 360 -0.55 22.76 5.84
C VAL A 360 -1.92 23.47 5.79
N ILE A 361 -2.67 23.28 4.71
CA ILE A 361 -4.04 23.82 4.59
C ILE A 361 -5.00 23.05 5.51
N VAL A 362 -4.86 21.73 5.58
CA VAL A 362 -5.66 20.89 6.49
C VAL A 362 -5.43 21.30 7.95
N GLU A 363 -4.18 21.54 8.35
CA GLU A 363 -3.85 22.06 9.69
C GLU A 363 -4.51 23.42 9.96
N GLN A 364 -4.45 24.36 9.01
CA GLN A 364 -5.08 25.68 9.16
C GLN A 364 -6.61 25.60 9.27
N LEU A 365 -7.26 24.69 8.54
CA LEU A 365 -8.70 24.47 8.63
C LEU A 365 -9.09 23.90 10.00
N ALA A 366 -8.29 22.98 10.54
CA ALA A 366 -8.47 22.46 11.89
C ALA A 366 -8.32 23.55 12.96
N ASP A 367 -7.30 24.39 12.85
CA ASP A 367 -7.09 25.52 13.77
C ASP A 367 -8.23 26.55 13.70
N ALA A 368 -8.86 26.69 12.53
CA ALA A 368 -10.03 27.55 12.33
C ALA A 368 -11.36 26.91 12.81
N GLY A 369 -11.36 25.63 13.21
CA GLY A 369 -12.56 24.90 13.63
C GLY A 369 -13.49 24.49 12.48
N GLU A 370 -12.97 24.41 11.25
CA GLU A 370 -13.74 24.05 10.04
C GLU A 370 -13.86 22.51 9.90
N ASP A 371 -14.37 21.84 10.92
CA ASP A 371 -14.46 20.37 11.00
C ASP A 371 -15.24 19.73 9.84
N GLY A 372 -16.16 20.48 9.22
CA GLY A 372 -16.91 20.02 8.04
C GLY A 372 -16.06 19.87 6.78
N LEU A 373 -14.88 20.51 6.74
CA LEU A 373 -13.93 20.46 5.63
C LEU A 373 -12.78 19.46 5.86
N LEU A 374 -12.78 18.70 6.96
CA LEU A 374 -11.67 17.81 7.37
C LEU A 374 -11.89 16.32 7.14
#